data_AF-A0A2W1NPP6-F1
#
_entry.id   AF-A0A2W1NPP6-F1
#
_cell.length_a   1.000
_cell.length_b   1.000
_cell.length_c   1.000
_cell.angle_alpha   90.00
_cell.angle_beta   90.00
_cell.angle_gamma   90.00
#
_symmetry.space_group_name_H-M   'P 1'
#
loop_
_entity.id
_entity.type
_entity.pdbx_description
1 polymer ?
#
loop_
_entity_poly.entity_id
_entity_poly.type
_entity_poly.pdbx_seq_one_letter_code
_entity_poly.pdbx_strand_id
1 'polypeptide(L)'
;MKKVNLILAIGLMLGSTNVYAQTMKEKMQAKLDKANAKMAAAAKGKAKYTTYDYTDATGVSGTYFTSVVLVGNNRTMGLEYNREEGGEIVNKLVVHGGQLDGKEITEKYFLKEKYKSKLDINYFSSGTGTLVQIADNVFASTSSGAVVTVLSKDSADFNDYDLETAQVLYDQQMAKINGAEAEKETAIWMKNALYANNVGKIVFATEDWHLMKRGHGATPPMVNGKGFTSELDMAGNMNYMAFFKVPPSVQFPGQDINMVYEMGGKTTDRVEYRAKSAAWSKMISRWETSDFKWRQHSPKALRTYNQYHSQYVQDYAFMQCLYMNKNSFKVGQKYNLTVKMYANRDGENGELIAEGVVSLLYSENADLMFNGNPDKPEKIAVWSQFEEFLDE
;
A
#
# COMPACT_ATOMS: atom_id res chain seq x y z
N MET A 1 -34.01 -21.31 15.77
CA MET A 1 -34.60 -20.23 14.96
C MET A 1 -33.53 -19.31 14.36
N LYS A 2 -32.67 -19.83 13.47
CA LYS A 2 -31.68 -19.05 12.68
C LYS A 2 -31.63 -19.48 11.19
N LYS A 3 -32.62 -20.25 10.72
CA LYS A 3 -32.76 -20.70 9.32
C LYS A 3 -33.68 -19.81 8.46
N VAL A 4 -34.21 -18.72 9.02
CA VAL A 4 -35.21 -17.85 8.35
C VAL A 4 -34.57 -16.64 7.64
N ASN A 5 -33.33 -16.25 8.00
CA ASN A 5 -32.71 -15.04 7.43
C ASN A 5 -31.99 -15.25 6.09
N LEU A 6 -31.65 -16.48 5.70
CA LEU A 6 -31.01 -16.75 4.41
C LEU A 6 -32.02 -16.86 3.24
N ILE A 7 -33.26 -17.28 3.53
CA ILE A 7 -34.34 -17.37 2.52
C ILE A 7 -34.89 -15.97 2.20
N LEU A 8 -34.85 -15.02 3.15
CA LEU A 8 -35.24 -13.62 2.89
C LEU A 8 -34.26 -12.89 1.94
N ALA A 9 -32.97 -13.25 1.92
CA ALA A 9 -31.99 -12.67 1.00
C ALA A 9 -32.13 -13.18 -0.45
N ILE A 10 -32.69 -14.38 -0.64
CA ILE A 10 -33.01 -14.95 -1.96
C ILE A 10 -34.35 -14.38 -2.47
N GLY A 11 -35.28 -14.03 -1.57
CA GLY A 11 -36.55 -13.37 -1.91
C GLY A 11 -36.41 -11.93 -2.44
N LEU A 12 -35.32 -11.24 -2.14
CA LEU A 12 -35.05 -9.87 -2.63
C LEU A 12 -34.38 -9.82 -4.01
N MET A 13 -34.01 -10.96 -4.60
CA MET A 13 -33.40 -11.06 -5.94
C MET A 13 -34.32 -11.69 -7.01
N LEU A 14 -35.64 -11.70 -6.78
CA LEU A 14 -36.64 -12.12 -7.79
C LEU A 14 -37.27 -10.93 -8.54
N GLY A 15 -36.64 -9.75 -8.48
CA GLY A 15 -37.20 -8.49 -8.98
C GLY A 15 -36.41 -7.76 -10.07
N SER A 16 -35.57 -8.43 -10.86
CA SER A 16 -35.13 -7.84 -12.14
C SER A 16 -34.84 -8.91 -13.19
N THR A 17 -35.71 -8.97 -14.20
CA THR A 17 -35.50 -9.71 -15.44
C THR A 17 -34.34 -9.08 -16.20
N ASN A 18 -33.14 -9.64 -16.06
CA ASN A 18 -32.03 -9.27 -16.94
C ASN A 18 -31.36 -10.53 -17.48
N VAL A 19 -31.32 -10.63 -18.81
CA VAL A 19 -30.76 -11.73 -19.63
C VAL A 19 -29.28 -12.04 -19.26
N TYR A 20 -28.63 -11.13 -18.55
CA TYR A 20 -27.29 -11.26 -17.99
C TYR A 20 -27.16 -12.27 -16.84
N ALA A 21 -28.21 -12.44 -16.01
CA ALA A 21 -28.17 -13.38 -14.87
C ALA A 21 -28.29 -14.84 -15.32
N GLN A 22 -28.99 -15.09 -16.42
CA GLN A 22 -29.23 -16.43 -16.96
C GLN A 22 -27.98 -16.97 -17.68
N THR A 23 -27.28 -16.11 -18.43
CA THR A 23 -26.00 -16.46 -19.08
C THR A 23 -24.85 -16.68 -18.10
N MET A 24 -24.88 -16.04 -16.92
CA MET A 24 -23.90 -16.26 -15.86
C MET A 24 -24.13 -17.61 -15.16
N LYS A 25 -25.39 -17.98 -14.91
CA LYS A 25 -25.77 -19.28 -14.32
C LYS A 25 -25.39 -20.46 -15.21
N GLU A 26 -25.61 -20.35 -16.52
CA GLU A 26 -25.23 -21.39 -17.49
C GLU A 26 -23.70 -21.50 -17.65
N LYS A 27 -22.97 -20.39 -17.63
CA LYS A 27 -21.48 -20.40 -17.65
C LYS A 27 -20.88 -20.95 -16.36
N MET A 28 -21.52 -20.73 -15.21
CA MET A 28 -21.13 -21.31 -13.92
C MET A 28 -21.38 -22.82 -13.88
N GLN A 29 -22.55 -23.26 -14.32
CA GLN A 29 -22.90 -24.69 -14.36
C GLN A 29 -21.99 -25.44 -15.33
N ALA A 30 -21.72 -24.89 -16.51
CA ALA A 30 -20.78 -25.49 -17.47
C ALA A 30 -19.33 -25.55 -16.94
N LYS A 31 -18.89 -24.58 -16.11
CA LYS A 31 -17.60 -24.64 -15.42
C LYS A 31 -17.59 -25.70 -14.31
N LEU A 32 -18.68 -25.83 -13.55
CA LEU A 32 -18.86 -26.85 -12.52
C LEU A 32 -18.86 -28.26 -13.12
N ASP A 33 -19.56 -28.45 -14.24
CA ASP A 33 -19.63 -29.74 -14.93
C ASP A 33 -18.29 -30.11 -15.57
N LYS A 34 -17.53 -29.14 -16.10
CA LYS A 34 -16.16 -29.36 -16.59
C LYS A 34 -15.17 -29.65 -15.45
N ALA A 35 -15.36 -29.05 -14.28
CA ALA A 35 -14.57 -29.31 -13.08
C ALA A 35 -14.87 -30.71 -12.52
N ASN A 36 -16.15 -31.09 -12.47
CA ASN A 36 -16.60 -32.42 -12.05
C ASN A 36 -16.14 -33.52 -13.04
N ALA A 37 -16.19 -33.25 -14.35
CA ALA A 37 -15.68 -34.17 -15.36
C ALA A 37 -14.14 -34.31 -15.31
N LYS A 38 -13.40 -33.22 -14.99
CA LYS A 38 -11.95 -33.28 -14.74
C LYS A 38 -11.61 -34.00 -13.44
N MET A 39 -12.40 -33.85 -12.37
CA MET A 39 -12.24 -34.60 -11.12
C MET A 39 -12.55 -36.09 -11.29
N ALA A 40 -13.55 -36.43 -12.12
CA ALA A 40 -13.84 -37.81 -12.49
C ALA A 40 -12.74 -38.43 -13.37
N ALA A 41 -12.11 -37.64 -14.26
CA ALA A 41 -11.00 -38.08 -15.10
C ALA A 41 -9.64 -38.17 -14.36
N ALA A 42 -9.46 -37.41 -13.27
CA ALA A 42 -8.26 -37.46 -12.42
C ALA A 42 -8.25 -38.66 -11.44
N ALA A 43 -9.34 -39.42 -11.35
CA ALA A 43 -9.43 -40.62 -10.51
C ALA A 43 -8.78 -41.85 -11.18
N LYS A 44 -7.48 -41.80 -11.46
CA LYS A 44 -6.64 -43.01 -11.57
C LYS A 44 -5.82 -43.16 -10.28
N GLY A 45 -6.52 -43.56 -9.21
CA GLY A 45 -5.96 -43.87 -7.89
C GLY A 45 -6.94 -43.50 -6.77
N LYS A 46 -7.25 -44.43 -5.86
CA LYS A 46 -8.00 -44.11 -4.63
C LYS A 46 -7.19 -43.11 -3.80
N ALA A 47 -7.85 -42.08 -3.25
CA ALA A 47 -7.21 -41.13 -2.34
C ALA A 47 -6.57 -41.88 -1.17
N LYS A 48 -5.34 -41.47 -0.80
CA LYS A 48 -4.64 -42.00 0.37
C LYS A 48 -4.86 -41.06 1.55
N TYR A 49 -5.10 -41.63 2.72
CA TYR A 49 -5.22 -40.93 3.99
C TYR A 49 -4.24 -41.60 4.96
N THR A 50 -3.27 -40.83 5.44
CA THR A 50 -2.33 -41.26 6.48
C THR A 50 -2.75 -40.62 7.80
N THR A 51 -2.79 -41.42 8.86
CA THR A 51 -3.03 -40.96 10.23
C THR A 51 -1.70 -40.72 10.94
N TYR A 52 -1.66 -39.65 11.71
CA TYR A 52 -0.54 -39.19 12.51
C TYR A 52 -1.00 -38.92 13.95
N ASP A 53 -0.41 -39.64 14.91
CA ASP A 53 -0.80 -39.62 16.34
C ASP A 53 0.03 -38.63 17.17
N TYR A 54 0.40 -37.50 16.58
CA TYR A 54 1.14 -36.45 17.29
C TYR A 54 0.22 -35.65 18.21
N THR A 55 0.70 -35.35 19.42
CA THR A 55 -0.04 -34.55 20.41
C THR A 55 0.86 -33.49 21.01
N ASP A 56 0.29 -32.32 21.31
CA ASP A 56 0.97 -31.29 22.09
C ASP A 56 -0.04 -30.47 22.91
N ALA A 57 0.44 -29.74 23.90
CA ALA A 57 -0.39 -28.97 24.83
C ALA A 57 -1.14 -27.79 24.19
N THR A 58 -0.70 -27.32 23.01
CA THR A 58 -1.34 -26.22 22.27
C THR A 58 -2.40 -26.70 21.28
N GLY A 59 -2.51 -28.03 21.07
CA GLY A 59 -3.49 -28.62 20.17
C GLY A 59 -3.17 -28.45 18.68
N VAL A 60 -1.97 -27.99 18.32
CA VAL A 60 -1.56 -27.80 16.91
C VAL A 60 -1.26 -29.14 16.23
N SER A 61 -0.71 -30.11 16.95
CA SER A 61 -0.28 -31.39 16.43
C SER A 61 -1.44 -32.30 16.09
N GLY A 62 -1.19 -33.23 15.17
CA GLY A 62 -2.11 -34.29 14.77
C GLY A 62 -2.27 -34.40 13.27
N THR A 63 -3.31 -35.11 12.86
CA THR A 63 -3.66 -35.31 11.45
C THR A 63 -4.52 -34.17 10.93
N TYR A 64 -4.16 -33.62 9.78
CA TYR A 64 -4.94 -32.62 9.07
C TYR A 64 -5.30 -33.13 7.68
N PHE A 65 -6.56 -32.99 7.29
CA PHE A 65 -7.00 -33.12 5.92
C PHE A 65 -6.52 -31.93 5.08
N THR A 66 -6.34 -32.13 3.78
CA THR A 66 -6.00 -31.07 2.83
C THR A 66 -7.09 -30.84 1.79
N SER A 67 -7.36 -29.58 1.46
CA SER A 67 -8.35 -29.22 0.45
C SER A 67 -7.92 -29.62 -0.98
N VAL A 68 -6.60 -29.75 -1.21
CA VAL A 68 -6.03 -30.23 -2.48
C VAL A 68 -5.34 -31.59 -2.31
N VAL A 69 -5.17 -32.31 -3.42
CA VAL A 69 -4.43 -33.58 -3.45
C VAL A 69 -2.93 -33.29 -3.46
N LEU A 70 -2.20 -33.94 -2.55
CA LEU A 70 -0.76 -33.84 -2.41
C LEU A 70 -0.02 -34.89 -3.24
N VAL A 71 1.31 -34.80 -3.25
CA VAL A 71 2.20 -35.79 -3.86
C VAL A 71 1.83 -37.21 -3.40
N GLY A 72 1.80 -38.15 -4.34
CA GLY A 72 1.44 -39.55 -4.06
C GLY A 72 -0.06 -39.81 -3.83
N ASN A 73 -0.93 -38.87 -4.23
CA ASN A 73 -2.39 -38.93 -4.05
C ASN A 73 -2.84 -38.88 -2.57
N ASN A 74 -2.01 -38.28 -1.71
CA ASN A 74 -2.31 -38.13 -0.28
C ASN A 74 -3.24 -36.93 -0.05
N ARG A 75 -4.18 -37.06 0.88
CA ARG A 75 -5.13 -35.99 1.29
C ARG A 75 -5.02 -35.63 2.77
N THR A 76 -3.98 -36.11 3.45
CA THR A 76 -3.65 -35.70 4.80
C THR A 76 -2.20 -35.28 4.94
N MET A 77 -1.94 -34.43 5.94
CA MET A 77 -0.62 -34.08 6.46
C MET A 77 -0.57 -34.32 7.96
N GLY A 78 0.61 -34.68 8.46
CA GLY A 78 0.90 -34.74 9.89
C GLY A 78 1.55 -33.43 10.34
N LEU A 79 1.00 -32.81 11.39
CA LEU A 79 1.64 -31.68 12.05
C LEU A 79 2.20 -32.16 13.39
N GLU A 80 3.50 -31.96 13.61
CA GLU A 80 4.19 -32.29 14.86
C GLU A 80 4.83 -31.02 15.43
N TYR A 81 4.16 -30.42 16.43
CA TYR A 81 4.61 -29.18 17.05
C TYR A 81 5.38 -29.44 18.35
N ASN A 82 6.64 -29.04 18.34
CA ASN A 82 7.56 -29.13 19.47
C ASN A 82 7.87 -27.72 20.00
N ARG A 83 7.32 -27.39 21.17
CA ARG A 83 7.59 -26.09 21.83
C ARG A 83 8.98 -26.03 22.44
N GLU A 84 9.38 -27.08 23.15
CA GLU A 84 10.64 -27.18 23.89
C GLU A 84 11.39 -28.46 23.52
N GLU A 85 12.72 -28.38 23.45
CA GLU A 85 13.62 -29.52 23.20
C GLU A 85 14.88 -29.33 24.06
N GLY A 86 15.22 -30.33 24.89
CA GLY A 86 16.42 -30.25 25.74
C GLY A 86 16.43 -29.11 26.78
N GLY A 87 15.25 -28.57 27.14
CA GLY A 87 15.11 -27.43 28.05
C GLY A 87 15.19 -26.05 27.36
N GLU A 88 15.33 -26.01 26.03
CA GLU A 88 15.29 -24.78 25.24
C GLU A 88 13.97 -24.64 24.48
N ILE A 89 13.44 -23.42 24.37
CA ILE A 89 12.27 -23.12 23.56
C ILE A 89 12.68 -23.13 22.08
N VAL A 90 12.17 -24.11 21.31
CA VAL A 90 12.49 -24.29 19.88
C VAL A 90 11.35 -23.89 18.94
N ASN A 91 10.09 -23.98 19.40
CA ASN A 91 8.87 -23.67 18.63
C ASN A 91 8.88 -24.18 17.17
N LYS A 92 9.22 -25.45 17.02
CA LYS A 92 9.45 -26.12 15.75
C LYS A 92 8.21 -26.93 15.36
N LEU A 93 7.67 -26.66 14.18
CA LEU A 93 6.62 -27.47 13.56
C LEU A 93 7.23 -28.31 12.45
N VAL A 94 7.16 -29.64 12.58
CA VAL A 94 7.51 -30.56 11.51
C VAL A 94 6.22 -30.93 10.77
N VAL A 95 6.18 -30.64 9.47
CA VAL A 95 5.08 -30.97 8.57
C VAL A 95 5.46 -32.23 7.82
N HIS A 96 4.67 -33.28 8.00
CA HIS A 96 4.82 -34.58 7.36
C HIS A 96 3.81 -34.69 6.21
N GLY A 97 4.30 -34.86 4.99
CA GLY A 97 3.52 -34.86 3.75
C GLY A 97 3.42 -36.23 3.08
N GLY A 98 2.98 -36.24 1.82
CA GLY A 98 3.00 -37.44 0.99
C GLY A 98 4.41 -38.00 0.76
N GLN A 99 4.48 -39.15 0.08
CA GLN A 99 5.77 -39.77 -0.28
C GLN A 99 6.18 -39.40 -1.70
N LEU A 100 7.45 -39.05 -1.88
CA LEU A 100 8.13 -38.94 -3.17
C LEU A 100 9.26 -39.97 -3.21
N ASP A 101 9.27 -40.82 -4.25
CA ASP A 101 10.27 -41.89 -4.42
C ASP A 101 10.44 -42.80 -3.18
N GLY A 102 9.33 -43.09 -2.49
CA GLY A 102 9.30 -43.94 -1.30
C GLY A 102 9.82 -43.28 -0.02
N LYS A 103 10.16 -41.99 -0.05
CA LYS A 103 10.56 -41.20 1.12
C LYS A 103 9.45 -40.22 1.51
N GLU A 104 9.18 -40.11 2.80
CA GLU A 104 8.26 -39.11 3.33
C GLU A 104 8.84 -37.71 3.15
N ILE A 105 8.02 -36.80 2.62
CA ILE A 105 8.39 -35.39 2.51
C ILE A 105 8.17 -34.76 3.88
N THR A 106 9.23 -34.19 4.45
CA THR A 106 9.14 -33.44 5.71
C THR A 106 9.64 -32.02 5.51
N GLU A 107 8.96 -31.05 6.12
CA GLU A 107 9.35 -29.65 6.11
C GLU A 107 9.28 -29.06 7.51
N LYS A 108 10.25 -28.20 7.84
CA LYS A 108 10.33 -27.55 9.14
C LYS A 108 9.88 -26.10 9.06
N TYR A 109 8.93 -25.74 9.91
CA TYR A 109 8.47 -24.39 10.11
C TYR A 109 8.74 -23.96 11.55
N PHE A 110 8.83 -22.66 11.77
CA PHE A 110 9.06 -22.08 13.09
C PHE A 110 7.96 -21.07 13.43
N LEU A 111 7.40 -21.18 14.63
CA LEU A 111 6.41 -20.23 15.12
C LEU A 111 7.06 -18.85 15.28
N LYS A 112 6.42 -17.81 14.75
CA LYS A 112 6.79 -16.43 15.07
C LYS A 112 6.11 -16.02 16.37
N GLU A 113 6.77 -16.27 17.50
CA GLU A 113 6.25 -15.97 18.85
C GLU A 113 5.71 -14.56 19.01
N LYS A 114 6.33 -13.57 18.36
CA LYS A 114 5.86 -12.17 18.37
C LYS A 114 4.42 -11.99 17.90
N TYR A 115 3.92 -12.85 17.00
CA TYR A 115 2.55 -12.78 16.50
C TYR A 115 1.59 -13.58 17.40
N LYS A 116 2.04 -14.72 17.93
CA LYS A 116 1.24 -15.49 18.90
C LYS A 116 1.00 -14.71 20.19
N SER A 117 2.07 -14.15 20.78
CA SER A 117 1.97 -13.41 22.05
C SER A 117 1.16 -12.12 21.97
N LYS A 118 1.16 -11.42 20.83
CA LYS A 118 0.55 -10.08 20.70
C LYS A 118 -0.78 -10.07 19.97
N LEU A 119 -0.96 -10.98 19.01
CA LEU A 119 -2.11 -11.00 18.11
C LEU A 119 -2.92 -12.30 18.25
N ASP A 120 -2.44 -13.26 19.05
CA ASP A 120 -2.98 -14.61 19.18
C ASP A 120 -2.97 -15.42 17.87
N ILE A 121 -2.09 -15.07 16.93
CA ILE A 121 -2.00 -15.73 15.62
C ILE A 121 -0.89 -16.78 15.63
N ASN A 122 -1.26 -18.03 15.36
CA ASN A 122 -0.30 -19.08 15.04
C ASN A 122 0.20 -18.91 13.60
N TYR A 123 1.34 -18.24 13.47
CA TYR A 123 2.02 -17.99 12.20
C TYR A 123 3.34 -18.76 12.19
N PHE A 124 3.42 -19.74 11.31
CA PHE A 124 4.58 -20.58 11.08
C PHE A 124 5.22 -20.24 9.74
N SER A 125 6.54 -20.10 9.69
CA SER A 125 7.25 -19.86 8.43
C SER A 125 8.45 -20.77 8.26
N SER A 126 8.69 -21.18 7.03
CA SER A 126 9.94 -21.78 6.57
C SER A 126 10.64 -20.83 5.58
N GLY A 127 11.77 -21.27 4.99
CA GLY A 127 12.37 -20.55 3.87
C GLY A 127 11.57 -20.66 2.56
N THR A 128 10.56 -21.53 2.52
CA THR A 128 9.86 -21.99 1.32
C THR A 128 8.36 -21.72 1.33
N GLY A 129 7.76 -21.42 2.49
CA GLY A 129 6.35 -21.12 2.60
C GLY A 129 5.93 -20.66 4.00
N THR A 130 4.63 -20.44 4.17
CA THR A 130 4.03 -20.12 5.47
C THR A 130 2.78 -20.93 5.73
N LEU A 131 2.51 -21.19 7.00
CA LEU A 131 1.28 -21.78 7.53
C LEU A 131 0.69 -20.80 8.55
N VAL A 132 -0.49 -20.28 8.26
CA VAL A 132 -1.14 -19.27 9.10
C VAL A 132 -2.49 -19.81 9.55
N GLN A 133 -2.74 -19.79 10.85
CA GLN A 133 -4.04 -20.18 11.39
C GLN A 133 -5.10 -19.15 11.00
N ILE A 134 -6.14 -19.61 10.31
CA ILE A 134 -7.26 -18.78 9.85
C ILE A 134 -8.53 -19.00 10.68
N ALA A 135 -8.65 -20.17 11.33
CA ALA A 135 -9.67 -20.48 12.33
C ALA A 135 -9.14 -21.57 13.29
N ASP A 136 -9.92 -21.93 14.32
CA ASP A 136 -9.54 -22.99 15.26
C ASP A 136 -9.28 -24.31 14.51
N ASN A 137 -8.07 -24.84 14.65
CA ASN A 137 -7.61 -26.04 13.93
C ASN A 137 -7.65 -25.96 12.39
N VAL A 138 -7.75 -24.76 11.81
CA VAL A 138 -7.72 -24.55 10.36
C VAL A 138 -6.55 -23.64 9.98
N PHE A 139 -5.68 -24.12 9.10
CA PHE A 139 -4.51 -23.39 8.60
C PHE A 139 -4.58 -23.17 7.10
N ALA A 140 -4.17 -21.98 6.66
CA ALA A 140 -3.87 -21.69 5.27
C ALA A 140 -2.37 -21.88 5.03
N SER A 141 -2.03 -22.73 4.05
CA SER A 141 -0.66 -22.83 3.52
C SER A 141 -0.53 -21.91 2.31
N THR A 142 0.55 -21.13 2.26
CA THR A 142 0.75 -20.16 1.18
C THR A 142 2.08 -20.33 0.47
N SER A 143 2.08 -19.96 -0.81
CA SER A 143 3.27 -19.76 -1.64
C SER A 143 3.19 -18.37 -2.25
N SER A 144 4.23 -17.55 -2.03
CA SER A 144 4.28 -16.16 -2.51
C SER A 144 3.05 -15.31 -2.15
N GLY A 145 2.43 -15.57 -1.00
CA GLY A 145 1.26 -14.84 -0.49
C GLY A 145 -0.11 -15.33 -1.03
N ALA A 146 -0.12 -16.29 -1.95
CA ALA A 146 -1.35 -16.95 -2.39
C ALA A 146 -1.59 -18.24 -1.59
N VAL A 147 -2.81 -18.45 -1.12
CA VAL A 147 -3.23 -19.69 -0.46
C VAL A 147 -3.25 -20.82 -1.48
N VAL A 148 -2.43 -21.86 -1.24
CA VAL A 148 -2.29 -23.02 -2.13
C VAL A 148 -2.99 -24.27 -1.59
N THR A 149 -3.20 -24.35 -0.28
CA THR A 149 -3.99 -25.42 0.35
C THR A 149 -4.52 -24.97 1.71
N VAL A 150 -5.67 -25.53 2.10
CA VAL A 150 -6.25 -25.41 3.44
C VAL A 150 -6.03 -26.72 4.17
N LEU A 151 -5.62 -26.64 5.43
CA LEU A 151 -5.44 -27.77 6.33
C LEU A 151 -6.48 -27.67 7.43
N SER A 152 -7.27 -28.72 7.67
CA SER A 152 -8.18 -28.81 8.83
C SER A 152 -8.13 -30.18 9.49
N LYS A 153 -8.32 -30.23 10.81
CA LYS A 153 -8.58 -31.49 11.54
C LYS A 153 -9.93 -32.11 11.20
N ASP A 154 -10.89 -31.34 10.69
CA ASP A 154 -12.18 -31.83 10.21
C ASP A 154 -12.33 -31.55 8.71
N SER A 155 -12.49 -32.60 7.91
CA SER A 155 -12.71 -32.45 6.46
C SER A 155 -14.02 -31.74 6.10
N ALA A 156 -15.00 -31.68 7.00
CA ALA A 156 -16.26 -30.97 6.77
C ALA A 156 -16.06 -29.46 6.67
N ASP A 157 -14.99 -28.92 7.26
CA ASP A 157 -14.64 -27.50 7.26
C ASP A 157 -14.39 -26.97 5.84
N PHE A 158 -14.03 -27.82 4.88
CA PHE A 158 -13.81 -27.37 3.49
C PHE A 158 -15.07 -26.87 2.78
N ASN A 159 -16.27 -27.08 3.36
CA ASN A 159 -17.49 -26.44 2.88
C ASN A 159 -17.53 -24.94 3.22
N ASP A 160 -16.88 -24.55 4.32
CA ASP A 160 -16.88 -23.18 4.85
C ASP A 160 -15.54 -22.45 4.59
N TYR A 161 -14.46 -23.21 4.34
CA TYR A 161 -13.11 -22.69 4.08
C TYR A 161 -12.56 -23.19 2.74
N ASP A 162 -13.21 -22.84 1.65
CA ASP A 162 -12.62 -22.99 0.32
C ASP A 162 -11.39 -22.06 0.14
N LEU A 163 -10.68 -22.20 -0.99
CA LEU A 163 -9.45 -21.43 -1.21
C LEU A 163 -9.68 -19.91 -1.23
N GLU A 164 -10.83 -19.45 -1.73
CA GLU A 164 -11.16 -18.02 -1.81
C GLU A 164 -11.46 -17.46 -0.42
N THR A 165 -12.28 -18.17 0.37
CA THR A 165 -12.58 -17.80 1.76
C THR A 165 -11.33 -17.85 2.63
N ALA A 166 -10.50 -18.89 2.46
CA ALA A 166 -9.23 -19.01 3.15
C ALA A 166 -8.25 -17.89 2.77
N GLN A 167 -8.24 -17.42 1.52
CA GLN A 167 -7.44 -16.27 1.11
C GLN A 167 -7.89 -15.01 1.83
N VAL A 168 -9.21 -14.74 1.89
CA VAL A 168 -9.74 -13.56 2.60
C VAL A 168 -9.36 -13.60 4.08
N LEU A 169 -9.49 -14.75 4.75
CA LEU A 169 -9.14 -14.89 6.16
C LEU A 169 -7.61 -14.79 6.38
N TYR A 170 -6.81 -15.35 5.48
CA TYR A 170 -5.35 -15.18 5.48
C TYR A 170 -4.98 -13.69 5.37
N ASP A 171 -5.55 -12.96 4.41
CA ASP A 171 -5.30 -11.55 4.20
C ASP A 171 -5.69 -10.72 5.43
N GLN A 172 -6.78 -11.08 6.12
CA GLN A 172 -7.16 -10.45 7.38
C GLN A 172 -6.13 -10.68 8.50
N GLN A 173 -5.58 -11.89 8.64
CA GLN A 173 -4.52 -12.14 9.62
C GLN A 173 -3.22 -11.43 9.26
N MET A 174 -2.88 -11.40 7.97
CA MET A 174 -1.72 -10.65 7.48
C MET A 174 -1.87 -9.15 7.68
N ALA A 175 -3.07 -8.59 7.49
CA ALA A 175 -3.34 -7.18 7.77
C ALA A 175 -3.10 -6.83 9.25
N LYS A 176 -3.50 -7.69 10.20
CA LYS A 176 -3.19 -7.51 11.63
C LYS A 176 -1.69 -7.56 11.90
N ILE A 177 -1.00 -8.53 11.32
CA ILE A 177 0.46 -8.67 11.44
C ILE A 177 1.15 -7.41 10.91
N ASN A 178 0.84 -7.02 9.67
CA ASN A 178 1.42 -5.85 9.01
C ASN A 178 1.12 -4.56 9.79
N GLY A 179 -0.08 -4.43 10.35
CA GLY A 179 -0.45 -3.32 11.23
C GLY A 179 0.44 -3.24 12.48
N ALA A 180 0.61 -4.35 13.20
CA ALA A 180 1.46 -4.41 14.38
C ALA A 180 2.95 -4.14 14.08
N GLU A 181 3.44 -4.60 12.92
CA GLU A 181 4.80 -4.28 12.47
C GLU A 181 4.95 -2.80 12.12
N ALA A 182 3.96 -2.23 11.43
CA ALA A 182 3.92 -0.81 11.11
C ALA A 182 3.88 0.06 12.39
N GLU A 183 3.17 -0.35 13.44
CA GLU A 183 3.16 0.34 14.74
C GLU A 183 4.51 0.30 15.44
N LYS A 184 5.16 -0.87 15.50
CA LYS A 184 6.50 -1.01 16.10
C LYS A 184 7.51 -0.11 15.39
N GLU A 185 7.48 -0.15 14.06
CA GLU A 185 8.35 0.70 13.26
C GLU A 185 8.00 2.18 13.48
N THR A 186 6.71 2.55 13.53
CA THR A 186 6.29 3.91 13.90
C THR A 186 6.90 4.34 15.23
N ALA A 187 6.86 3.48 16.25
CA ALA A 187 7.45 3.79 17.55
C ALA A 187 8.98 3.99 17.50
N ILE A 188 9.68 3.28 16.60
CA ILE A 188 11.13 3.50 16.37
C ILE A 188 11.36 4.88 15.76
N TRP A 189 10.59 5.23 14.73
CA TRP A 189 10.70 6.51 14.04
C TRP A 189 10.35 7.70 14.93
N MET A 190 9.32 7.55 15.76
CA MET A 190 8.88 8.57 16.72
C MET A 190 9.95 8.89 17.80
N LYS A 191 11.01 8.07 17.96
CA LYS A 191 12.15 8.44 18.81
C LYS A 191 12.99 9.57 18.23
N ASN A 192 12.93 9.79 16.92
CA ASN A 192 13.56 10.94 16.30
C ASN A 192 12.65 12.17 16.46
N ALA A 193 13.08 13.12 17.30
CA ALA A 193 12.29 14.32 17.63
C ALA A 193 11.91 15.14 16.39
N LEU A 194 12.79 15.24 15.39
CA LEU A 194 12.51 15.97 14.15
C LEU A 194 11.41 15.30 13.35
N TYR A 195 11.47 13.97 13.21
CA TYR A 195 10.41 13.22 12.56
C TYR A 195 9.09 13.33 13.35
N ALA A 196 9.12 13.08 14.66
CA ALA A 196 7.93 13.08 15.51
C ALA A 196 7.17 14.41 15.46
N ASN A 197 7.89 15.53 15.42
CA ASN A 197 7.29 16.87 15.34
C ASN A 197 6.67 17.19 13.97
N ASN A 198 6.99 16.42 12.94
CA ASN A 198 6.59 16.69 11.56
C ASN A 198 5.66 15.64 10.96
N VAL A 199 5.35 14.53 11.64
CA VAL A 199 4.38 13.53 11.14
C VAL A 199 3.05 14.20 10.74
N GLY A 200 2.58 13.92 9.53
CA GLY A 200 1.38 14.53 8.96
C GLY A 200 1.59 15.97 8.45
N LYS A 201 2.84 16.46 8.41
CA LYS A 201 3.17 17.79 7.91
C LYS A 201 3.94 17.75 6.61
N ILE A 202 3.75 18.81 5.83
CA ILE A 202 4.62 19.19 4.72
C ILE A 202 5.56 20.29 5.23
N VAL A 203 6.85 20.06 5.12
CA VAL A 203 7.90 21.04 5.46
C VAL A 203 8.54 21.57 4.20
N PHE A 204 9.07 22.79 4.28
CA PHE A 204 9.60 23.50 3.13
C PHE A 204 11.08 23.85 3.32
N ALA A 205 11.80 23.98 2.21
CA ALA A 205 13.18 24.45 2.19
C ALA A 205 13.51 25.13 0.87
N THR A 206 14.54 25.97 0.89
CA THR A 206 15.10 26.56 -0.33
C THR A 206 15.80 25.52 -1.20
N GLU A 207 16.30 24.42 -0.66
CA GLU A 207 17.05 23.42 -1.43
C GLU A 207 16.64 22.00 -1.05
N ASP A 208 16.74 21.06 -1.99
CA ASP A 208 16.40 19.64 -1.77
C ASP A 208 17.25 18.99 -0.66
N TRP A 209 18.54 19.30 -0.63
CA TRP A 209 19.51 18.77 0.34
C TRP A 209 19.35 19.34 1.75
N HIS A 210 18.57 20.41 1.90
CA HIS A 210 18.13 20.89 3.20
C HIS A 210 17.03 20.00 3.81
N LEU A 211 16.33 19.21 3.00
CA LEU A 211 15.22 18.35 3.44
C LEU A 211 15.69 16.93 3.83
N MET A 212 16.79 16.47 3.23
CA MET A 212 17.35 15.13 3.44
C MET A 212 18.87 15.17 3.58
N LYS A 213 19.44 14.27 4.39
CA LYS A 213 20.89 14.04 4.38
C LYS A 213 21.28 13.38 3.06
N ARG A 214 22.15 14.02 2.27
CA ARG A 214 22.76 13.39 1.08
C ARG A 214 23.81 12.35 1.52
N GLY A 215 23.70 11.13 1.01
CA GLY A 215 24.67 10.05 1.24
C GLY A 215 24.15 8.70 0.73
N HIS A 216 24.98 7.98 -0.03
CA HIS A 216 24.68 6.62 -0.49
C HIS A 216 24.52 5.66 0.71
N GLY A 217 23.44 4.87 0.71
CA GLY A 217 23.30 3.66 1.54
C GLY A 217 22.32 3.74 2.72
N ALA A 218 21.90 4.92 3.16
CA ALA A 218 20.87 5.02 4.20
C ALA A 218 19.48 4.93 3.56
N THR A 219 18.94 3.72 3.54
CA THR A 219 17.52 3.48 3.24
C THR A 219 16.82 3.14 4.56
N PRO A 220 15.86 3.95 5.01
CA PRO A 220 15.32 5.16 4.37
C PRO A 220 16.19 6.41 4.53
N PRO A 221 15.98 7.44 3.68
CA PRO A 221 16.69 8.71 3.73
C PRO A 221 16.55 9.36 5.11
N MET A 222 17.68 9.70 5.74
CA MET A 222 17.66 10.42 7.01
C MET A 222 17.27 11.88 6.80
N VAL A 223 16.39 12.39 7.66
CA VAL A 223 15.97 13.80 7.65
C VAL A 223 17.14 14.73 7.97
N ASN A 224 17.26 15.81 7.21
CA ASN A 224 18.04 16.99 7.59
C ASN A 224 17.05 18.10 7.95
N GLY A 225 17.12 18.67 9.15
CA GLY A 225 16.19 19.72 9.59
C GLY A 225 16.79 21.13 9.54
N LYS A 226 18.07 21.26 9.18
CA LYS A 226 18.80 22.53 9.33
C LYS A 226 18.31 23.64 8.40
N GLY A 227 17.67 23.31 7.28
CA GLY A 227 17.19 24.29 6.31
C GLY A 227 15.67 24.30 6.15
N PHE A 228 14.93 23.77 7.14
CA PHE A 228 13.47 23.93 7.15
C PHE A 228 13.13 25.41 7.34
N THR A 229 12.19 25.89 6.53
CA THR A 229 11.74 27.28 6.58
C THR A 229 10.23 27.34 6.48
N SER A 230 9.64 28.37 7.09
CA SER A 230 8.25 28.76 6.89
C SER A 230 8.11 29.91 5.90
N GLU A 231 9.21 30.36 5.29
CA GLU A 231 9.26 31.45 4.33
C GLU A 231 10.15 31.09 3.13
N LEU A 232 9.64 31.35 1.92
CA LEU A 232 10.36 31.16 0.67
C LEU A 232 10.23 32.42 -0.19
N ASP A 233 11.31 32.80 -0.86
CA ASP A 233 11.24 33.82 -1.90
C ASP A 233 10.74 33.18 -3.20
N MET A 234 9.70 33.77 -3.82
CA MET A 234 9.15 33.28 -5.08
C MET A 234 10.14 33.36 -6.26
N ALA A 235 11.21 34.14 -6.12
CA ALA A 235 12.34 34.19 -7.06
C ALA A 235 13.23 32.93 -7.01
N GLY A 236 13.19 32.21 -5.88
CA GLY A 236 14.10 31.12 -5.59
C GLY A 236 13.53 29.73 -5.87
N ASN A 237 14.31 28.76 -5.41
CA ASN A 237 13.89 27.38 -5.31
C ASN A 237 12.87 27.21 -4.17
N MET A 238 11.82 26.45 -4.43
CA MET A 238 10.74 26.15 -3.50
C MET A 238 10.56 24.63 -3.43
N ASN A 239 11.18 24.02 -2.42
CA ASN A 239 11.16 22.57 -2.23
C ASN A 239 10.33 22.20 -1.00
N TYR A 240 9.78 20.99 -1.01
CA TYR A 240 9.00 20.47 0.09
C TYR A 240 9.17 18.95 0.27
N MET A 241 8.84 18.49 1.48
CA MET A 241 8.81 17.09 1.85
C MET A 241 7.68 16.84 2.85
N ALA A 242 6.90 15.80 2.62
CA ALA A 242 5.86 15.35 3.56
C ALA A 242 6.36 14.18 4.41
N PHE A 243 5.86 14.14 5.64
CA PHE A 243 6.12 13.08 6.62
C PHE A 243 4.83 12.31 6.92
N PHE A 244 4.95 11.00 7.05
CA PHE A 244 3.81 10.10 7.15
C PHE A 244 3.88 9.25 8.40
N LYS A 245 2.76 9.07 9.08
CA LYS A 245 2.70 8.13 10.20
C LYS A 245 2.94 6.70 9.73
N VAL A 246 2.39 6.32 8.59
CA VAL A 246 2.61 5.06 7.88
C VAL A 246 2.84 5.41 6.40
N PRO A 247 3.76 4.76 5.67
CA PRO A 247 3.96 5.05 4.25
C PRO A 247 2.63 4.95 3.46
N PRO A 248 2.31 5.90 2.58
CA PRO A 248 1.10 5.84 1.75
C PRO A 248 0.99 4.54 0.94
N SER A 249 2.11 3.93 0.52
CA SER A 249 2.11 2.64 -0.17
C SER A 249 1.51 1.50 0.66
N VAL A 250 1.56 1.61 1.99
CA VAL A 250 1.06 0.61 2.94
C VAL A 250 -0.35 0.99 3.39
N GLN A 251 -0.60 2.26 3.69
CA GLN A 251 -1.89 2.71 4.21
C GLN A 251 -2.99 2.80 3.12
N PHE A 252 -2.62 3.13 1.88
CA PHE A 252 -3.54 3.37 0.78
C PHE A 252 -3.09 2.64 -0.50
N PRO A 253 -2.94 1.30 -0.49
CA PRO A 253 -2.40 0.57 -1.64
C PRO A 253 -3.26 0.76 -2.90
N GLY A 254 -2.61 1.04 -4.03
CA GLY A 254 -3.26 1.16 -5.35
C GLY A 254 -4.04 2.46 -5.60
N GLN A 255 -3.87 3.47 -4.74
CA GLN A 255 -4.51 4.79 -4.89
C GLN A 255 -3.56 5.83 -5.50
N ASP A 256 -4.13 6.90 -6.04
CA ASP A 256 -3.39 8.09 -6.47
C ASP A 256 -3.05 8.98 -5.27
N ILE A 257 -2.03 9.81 -5.44
CA ILE A 257 -1.74 10.93 -4.55
C ILE A 257 -2.14 12.22 -5.26
N ASN A 258 -3.01 13.02 -4.61
CA ASN A 258 -3.33 14.37 -5.07
C ASN A 258 -2.64 15.42 -4.19
N MET A 259 -2.14 16.49 -4.83
CA MET A 259 -1.70 17.70 -4.12
C MET A 259 -2.68 18.82 -4.43
N VAL A 260 -3.09 19.53 -3.39
CA VAL A 260 -3.96 20.69 -3.45
C VAL A 260 -3.20 21.91 -2.94
N TYR A 261 -3.31 23.02 -3.67
CA TYR A 261 -2.67 24.29 -3.38
C TYR A 261 -3.75 25.35 -3.11
N GLU A 262 -3.64 26.05 -1.99
CA GLU A 262 -4.59 27.09 -1.59
C GLU A 262 -3.85 28.40 -1.29
N MET A 263 -4.27 29.50 -1.93
CA MET A 263 -3.73 30.84 -1.71
C MET A 263 -4.79 31.88 -2.03
N GLY A 264 -4.97 32.88 -1.14
CA GLY A 264 -5.86 34.02 -1.41
C GLY A 264 -7.33 33.64 -1.67
N GLY A 265 -7.79 32.51 -1.09
CA GLY A 265 -9.13 31.97 -1.36
C GLY A 265 -9.29 31.30 -2.73
N LYS A 266 -8.19 31.09 -3.47
CA LYS A 266 -8.14 30.29 -4.69
C LYS A 266 -7.52 28.93 -4.40
N THR A 267 -8.04 27.91 -5.07
CA THR A 267 -7.61 26.52 -4.91
C THR A 267 -7.32 25.92 -6.28
N THR A 268 -6.25 25.13 -6.36
CA THR A 268 -5.96 24.26 -7.50
C THR A 268 -5.55 22.89 -6.99
N ASP A 269 -5.79 21.85 -7.78
CA ASP A 269 -5.32 20.51 -7.45
C ASP A 269 -4.76 19.79 -8.67
N ARG A 270 -3.79 18.89 -8.42
CA ARG A 270 -3.07 18.21 -9.50
C ARG A 270 -3.99 17.28 -10.30
N VAL A 271 -4.95 16.60 -9.68
CA VAL A 271 -5.80 15.62 -10.36
C VAL A 271 -6.80 16.29 -11.30
N GLU A 272 -7.51 17.34 -10.86
CA GLU A 272 -8.42 18.11 -11.71
C GLU A 272 -7.68 18.73 -12.89
N TYR A 273 -6.56 19.40 -12.64
CA TYR A 273 -5.81 20.07 -13.71
C TYR A 273 -5.22 19.07 -14.70
N ARG A 274 -4.70 17.93 -14.23
CA ARG A 274 -4.25 16.84 -15.12
C ARG A 274 -5.35 16.36 -16.06
N ALA A 275 -6.61 16.39 -15.63
CA ALA A 275 -7.75 15.97 -16.42
C ALA A 275 -8.25 17.02 -17.43
N LYS A 276 -7.76 18.27 -17.41
CA LYS A 276 -8.26 19.35 -18.29
C LYS A 276 -7.88 19.16 -19.76
N SER A 277 -6.66 18.72 -20.04
CA SER A 277 -6.19 18.47 -21.40
C SER A 277 -5.00 17.51 -21.43
N ALA A 278 -4.65 17.04 -22.63
CA ALA A 278 -3.43 16.25 -22.83
C ALA A 278 -2.16 17.04 -22.49
N ALA A 279 -2.15 18.36 -22.76
CA ALA A 279 -1.03 19.23 -22.40
C ALA A 279 -0.85 19.29 -20.87
N TRP A 280 -1.93 19.55 -20.13
CA TRP A 280 -1.91 19.48 -18.66
C TRP A 280 -1.48 18.11 -18.14
N SER A 281 -1.98 17.02 -18.73
CA SER A 281 -1.61 15.67 -18.33
C SER A 281 -0.13 15.37 -18.54
N LYS A 282 0.51 16.00 -19.52
CA LYS A 282 1.95 15.86 -19.79
C LYS A 282 2.79 16.64 -18.78
N MET A 283 2.31 17.81 -18.35
CA MET A 283 3.04 18.68 -17.41
C MET A 283 2.84 18.30 -15.95
N ILE A 284 1.71 17.66 -15.61
CA ILE A 284 1.40 17.19 -14.25
C ILE A 284 1.45 15.66 -14.21
N SER A 285 2.60 15.12 -13.80
CA SER A 285 2.77 13.66 -13.64
C SER A 285 1.79 13.06 -12.63
N ARG A 286 1.28 11.87 -12.96
CA ARG A 286 0.52 11.04 -12.02
C ARG A 286 1.45 10.52 -10.93
N TRP A 287 1.01 10.62 -9.69
CA TRP A 287 1.70 10.07 -8.52
C TRP A 287 0.81 9.00 -7.92
N GLU A 288 1.41 7.85 -7.65
CA GLU A 288 0.71 6.69 -7.08
C GLU A 288 1.28 6.42 -5.69
N THR A 289 0.48 5.80 -4.83
CA THR A 289 0.93 5.50 -3.46
C THR A 289 2.15 4.58 -3.43
N SER A 290 2.37 3.79 -4.48
CA SER A 290 3.59 2.99 -4.70
C SER A 290 4.88 3.81 -4.81
N ASP A 291 4.81 5.10 -5.13
CA ASP A 291 5.96 6.01 -5.16
C ASP A 291 6.40 6.45 -3.75
N PHE A 292 5.57 6.19 -2.73
CA PHE A 292 5.71 6.69 -1.36
C PHE A 292 5.91 5.53 -0.37
N LYS A 293 7.05 4.84 -0.51
CA LYS A 293 7.40 3.61 0.23
C LYS A 293 7.96 3.83 1.63
N TRP A 294 8.33 5.07 1.95
CA TRP A 294 8.97 5.43 3.21
C TRP A 294 8.06 6.34 4.04
N ARG A 295 8.43 6.56 5.30
CA ARG A 295 7.71 7.45 6.24
C ARG A 295 7.94 8.95 5.97
N GLN A 296 8.64 9.25 4.89
CA GLN A 296 8.78 10.56 4.28
C GLN A 296 9.01 10.34 2.78
N HIS A 297 8.62 11.27 1.92
CA HIS A 297 8.96 11.14 0.49
C HIS A 297 10.29 11.81 0.16
N SER A 298 10.89 11.48 -0.99
CA SER A 298 12.03 12.24 -1.52
C SER A 298 11.61 13.68 -1.83
N PRO A 299 12.45 14.70 -1.56
CA PRO A 299 12.11 16.09 -1.81
C PRO A 299 11.48 16.32 -3.19
N LYS A 300 10.41 17.11 -3.22
CA LYS A 300 9.74 17.56 -4.44
C LYS A 300 9.87 19.07 -4.55
N ALA A 301 9.87 19.59 -5.76
CA ALA A 301 9.93 21.02 -6.02
C ALA A 301 8.58 21.53 -6.50
N LEU A 302 8.08 22.60 -5.87
CA LEU A 302 7.05 23.45 -6.46
C LEU A 302 7.66 24.25 -7.62
N ARG A 303 8.92 24.68 -7.44
CA ARG A 303 9.74 25.36 -8.44
C ARG A 303 11.21 25.12 -8.12
N THR A 304 12.02 24.72 -9.09
CA THR A 304 13.48 24.56 -8.91
C THR A 304 14.23 24.97 -10.17
N TYR A 305 15.35 25.68 -10.00
CA TYR A 305 16.23 26.07 -11.08
C TYR A 305 17.10 24.89 -11.49
N ASN A 306 16.91 24.42 -12.73
CA ASN A 306 17.73 23.39 -13.32
C ASN A 306 18.87 24.04 -14.12
N GLN A 307 20.09 23.98 -13.57
CA GLN A 307 21.28 24.54 -14.20
C GLN A 307 21.59 23.92 -15.56
N TYR A 308 21.35 22.61 -15.75
CA TYR A 308 21.66 21.90 -16.99
C TYR A 308 20.78 22.35 -18.16
N HIS A 309 19.51 22.65 -17.88
CA HIS A 309 18.57 23.16 -18.88
C HIS A 309 18.41 24.68 -18.83
N SER A 310 19.13 25.36 -17.92
CA SER A 310 19.05 26.81 -17.68
C SER A 310 17.62 27.33 -17.55
N GLN A 311 16.72 26.54 -16.95
CA GLN A 311 15.30 26.85 -16.83
C GLN A 311 14.74 26.37 -15.49
N TYR A 312 13.57 26.90 -15.13
CA TYR A 312 12.83 26.42 -13.96
C TYR A 312 11.98 25.21 -14.30
N VAL A 313 12.08 24.17 -13.48
CA VAL A 313 11.11 23.07 -13.43
C VAL A 313 10.09 23.42 -12.35
N GLN A 314 8.81 23.42 -12.69
CA GLN A 314 7.75 23.89 -11.81
C GLN A 314 6.53 22.97 -11.87
N ASP A 315 5.80 22.91 -10.77
CA ASP A 315 4.54 22.18 -10.69
C ASP A 315 3.42 23.05 -11.26
N TYR A 316 2.85 22.64 -12.39
CA TYR A 316 1.92 23.49 -13.15
C TYR A 316 0.58 23.74 -12.42
N ALA A 317 0.14 22.83 -11.56
CA ALA A 317 -1.03 23.08 -10.71
C ALA A 317 -0.75 24.17 -9.66
N PHE A 318 0.47 24.17 -9.10
CA PHE A 318 0.92 25.25 -8.21
C PHE A 318 1.07 26.57 -8.96
N MET A 319 1.66 26.56 -10.17
CA MET A 319 1.80 27.77 -10.98
C MET A 319 0.46 28.40 -11.33
N GLN A 320 -0.55 27.57 -11.63
CA GLN A 320 -1.91 28.06 -11.80
C GLN A 320 -2.45 28.74 -10.54
N CYS A 321 -2.18 28.20 -9.35
CA CYS A 321 -2.62 28.83 -8.09
C CYS A 321 -2.03 30.24 -7.95
N LEU A 322 -0.75 30.41 -8.27
CA LEU A 322 -0.11 31.72 -8.29
C LEU A 322 -0.72 32.62 -9.38
N TYR A 323 -0.94 32.08 -10.58
CA TYR A 323 -1.50 32.82 -11.72
C TYR A 323 -2.89 33.39 -11.41
N MET A 324 -3.76 32.61 -10.75
CA MET A 324 -5.08 33.06 -10.29
C MET A 324 -5.02 34.21 -9.27
N ASN A 325 -3.87 34.41 -8.63
CA ASN A 325 -3.60 35.47 -7.67
C ASN A 325 -2.67 36.57 -8.24
N LYS A 326 -2.24 36.49 -9.51
CA LYS A 326 -1.16 37.33 -10.08
C LYS A 326 -1.37 38.83 -9.87
N ASN A 327 -2.61 39.30 -10.03
CA ASN A 327 -2.97 40.72 -9.90
C ASN A 327 -2.96 41.24 -8.45
N SER A 328 -2.86 40.35 -7.47
CA SER A 328 -2.81 40.70 -6.04
C SER A 328 -1.38 40.86 -5.50
N PHE A 329 -0.38 40.41 -6.26
CA PHE A 329 1.01 40.44 -5.84
C PHE A 329 1.57 41.86 -5.83
N LYS A 330 2.27 42.20 -4.74
CA LYS A 330 2.93 43.48 -4.54
C LYS A 330 4.32 43.23 -4.00
N VAL A 331 5.31 43.92 -4.55
CA VAL A 331 6.72 43.79 -4.13
C VAL A 331 6.85 44.02 -2.62
N GLY A 332 7.60 43.13 -1.97
CA GLY A 332 7.86 43.13 -0.53
C GLY A 332 6.75 42.51 0.33
N GLN A 333 5.61 42.10 -0.27
CA GLN A 333 4.52 41.44 0.46
C GLN A 333 4.69 39.93 0.52
N LYS A 334 4.06 39.33 1.53
CA LYS A 334 4.07 37.88 1.78
C LYS A 334 2.67 37.29 1.62
N TYR A 335 2.61 36.10 1.03
CA TYR A 335 1.37 35.41 0.72
C TYR A 335 1.44 33.98 1.24
N ASN A 336 0.49 33.58 2.08
CA ASN A 336 0.47 32.22 2.60
C ASN A 336 -0.05 31.26 1.53
N LEU A 337 0.75 30.24 1.25
CA LEU A 337 0.39 29.06 0.48
C LEU A 337 0.16 27.92 1.45
N THR A 338 -1.03 27.31 1.39
CA THR A 338 -1.29 26.01 2.02
C THR A 338 -1.14 24.92 0.97
N VAL A 339 -0.36 23.90 1.29
CA VAL A 339 -0.17 22.69 0.48
C VAL A 339 -0.76 21.51 1.23
N LYS A 340 -1.67 20.77 0.60
CA LYS A 340 -2.32 19.59 1.17
C LYS A 340 -2.07 18.38 0.28
N MET A 341 -1.86 17.22 0.89
CA MET A 341 -1.64 15.95 0.22
C MET A 341 -2.75 14.98 0.61
N TYR A 342 -3.46 14.42 -0.36
CA TYR A 342 -4.58 13.51 -0.15
C TYR A 342 -4.32 12.15 -0.79
N ALA A 343 -4.86 11.10 -0.18
CA ALA A 343 -5.13 9.86 -0.89
C ALA A 343 -6.30 10.11 -1.85
N ASN A 344 -6.15 9.75 -3.11
CA ASN A 344 -7.17 9.98 -4.13
C ASN A 344 -7.57 8.65 -4.77
N ARG A 345 -8.88 8.41 -4.81
CA ARG A 345 -9.46 7.22 -5.45
C ARG A 345 -10.40 7.70 -6.53
N ASP A 346 -10.14 7.27 -7.76
CA ASP A 346 -11.01 7.52 -8.92
C ASP A 346 -11.33 9.02 -9.15
N GLY A 347 -10.39 9.91 -8.82
CA GLY A 347 -10.56 11.36 -8.97
C GLY A 347 -11.03 12.08 -7.72
N GLU A 348 -11.50 11.36 -6.70
CA GLU A 348 -12.02 11.94 -5.46
C GLU A 348 -10.99 11.93 -4.34
N ASN A 349 -10.81 13.07 -3.67
CA ASN A 349 -9.94 13.17 -2.50
C ASN A 349 -10.59 12.47 -1.30
N GLY A 350 -9.89 11.48 -0.75
CA GLY A 350 -10.22 10.81 0.51
C GLY A 350 -9.50 11.45 1.69
N GLU A 351 -8.74 10.64 2.42
CA GLU A 351 -8.05 11.06 3.65
C GLU A 351 -6.93 12.08 3.37
N LEU A 352 -6.88 13.14 4.18
CA LEU A 352 -5.76 14.08 4.22
C LEU A 352 -4.54 13.39 4.84
N ILE A 353 -3.49 13.22 4.05
CA ILE A 353 -2.25 12.55 4.44
C ILE A 353 -1.31 13.52 5.15
N ALA A 354 -1.11 14.71 4.58
CA ALA A 354 -0.21 15.72 5.13
C ALA A 354 -0.59 17.12 4.68
N GLU A 355 -0.27 18.12 5.51
CA GLU A 355 -0.50 19.54 5.22
C GLU A 355 0.69 20.40 5.65
N GLY A 356 0.97 21.48 4.92
CA GLY A 356 1.94 22.48 5.33
C GLY A 356 1.57 23.86 4.81
N VAL A 357 1.95 24.89 5.57
CA VAL A 357 1.77 26.29 5.19
C VAL A 357 3.14 26.96 5.08
N VAL A 358 3.35 27.69 4.00
CA VAL A 358 4.56 28.48 3.76
C VAL A 358 4.20 29.90 3.34
N SER A 359 4.94 30.87 3.84
CA SER A 359 4.83 32.26 3.45
C SER A 359 5.71 32.52 2.23
N LEU A 360 5.11 32.93 1.12
CA LEU A 360 5.82 33.24 -0.10
C LEU A 360 6.06 34.75 -0.20
N LEU A 361 7.32 35.16 -0.16
CA LEU A 361 7.75 36.55 -0.37
C LEU A 361 7.79 36.86 -1.86
N TYR A 362 7.05 37.90 -2.27
CA TYR A 362 7.14 38.47 -3.62
C TYR A 362 8.19 39.58 -3.61
N SER A 363 9.46 39.21 -3.81
CA SER A 363 10.59 40.15 -3.83
C SER A 363 10.69 40.93 -5.15
N GLU A 364 11.58 41.94 -5.20
CA GLU A 364 11.92 42.62 -6.47
C GLU A 364 12.44 41.64 -7.52
N ASN A 365 13.27 40.67 -7.10
CA ASN A 365 13.75 39.62 -7.99
C ASN A 365 12.60 38.72 -8.47
N ALA A 366 11.61 38.44 -7.61
CA ALA A 366 10.44 37.69 -8.02
C ALA A 366 9.67 38.45 -9.09
N ASP A 367 9.42 39.74 -8.89
CA ASP A 367 8.76 40.60 -9.88
C ASP A 367 9.45 40.53 -11.26
N LEU A 368 10.78 40.72 -11.30
CA LEU A 368 11.56 40.61 -12.53
C LEU A 368 11.49 39.21 -13.17
N MET A 369 11.43 38.15 -12.38
CA MET A 369 11.33 36.79 -12.92
C MET A 369 9.94 36.48 -13.46
N PHE A 370 8.91 37.00 -12.83
CA PHE A 370 7.52 36.74 -13.20
C PHE A 370 7.04 37.62 -14.35
N ASN A 371 7.43 38.90 -14.36
CA ASN A 371 7.00 39.90 -15.34
C ASN A 371 8.05 40.18 -16.43
N GLY A 372 9.28 39.69 -16.27
CA GLY A 372 10.38 39.88 -17.20
C GLY A 372 11.38 40.93 -16.70
N ASN A 373 12.65 40.73 -17.04
CA ASN A 373 13.72 41.65 -16.70
C ASN A 373 14.08 42.51 -17.92
N PRO A 374 13.83 43.84 -17.89
CA PRO A 374 14.16 44.73 -19.01
C PRO A 374 15.65 44.72 -19.39
N ASP A 375 16.54 44.46 -18.42
CA ASP A 375 17.98 44.38 -18.65
C ASP A 375 18.43 43.03 -19.22
N LYS A 376 17.52 42.03 -19.23
CA LYS A 376 17.75 40.68 -19.74
C LYS A 376 16.54 40.21 -20.56
N PRO A 377 16.19 40.91 -21.66
CA PRO A 377 14.99 40.63 -22.45
C PRO A 377 15.01 39.25 -23.11
N GLU A 378 16.18 38.62 -23.22
CA GLU A 378 16.33 37.25 -23.71
C GLU A 378 15.77 36.19 -22.76
N LYS A 379 15.54 36.52 -21.48
CA LYS A 379 14.95 35.61 -20.51
C LYS A 379 13.44 35.74 -20.49
N ILE A 380 12.76 34.72 -21.00
CA ILE A 380 11.29 34.68 -21.01
C ILE A 380 10.78 34.69 -19.57
N ALA A 381 9.83 35.59 -19.30
CA ALA A 381 9.18 35.74 -18.01
C ALA A 381 8.30 34.52 -17.68
N VAL A 382 8.16 34.19 -16.39
CA VAL A 382 7.36 33.03 -15.96
C VAL A 382 5.90 33.15 -16.40
N TRP A 383 5.31 34.36 -16.34
CA TRP A 383 3.94 34.55 -16.80
C TRP A 383 3.79 34.35 -18.29
N SER A 384 4.72 34.86 -19.11
CA SER A 384 4.69 34.65 -20.55
C SER A 384 4.79 33.16 -20.89
N GLN A 385 5.72 32.42 -20.28
CA GLN A 385 5.84 30.96 -20.50
C GLN A 385 4.57 30.21 -20.10
N PHE A 386 3.96 30.60 -18.99
CA PHE A 386 2.76 29.92 -18.50
C PHE A 386 1.54 30.25 -19.34
N GLU A 387 1.40 31.50 -19.80
CA GLU A 387 0.33 31.94 -20.70
C GLU A 387 0.46 31.26 -22.07
N GLU A 388 1.66 31.12 -22.62
CA GLU A 388 1.91 30.33 -23.85
C GLU A 388 1.44 28.88 -23.68
N PHE A 389 1.68 28.26 -22.52
CA PHE A 389 1.18 26.92 -22.21
C PHE A 389 -0.35 26.86 -22.09
N LEU A 390 -1.01 27.91 -21.58
CA LEU A 390 -2.46 27.93 -21.45
C LEU A 390 -3.17 28.02 -22.81
N ASP A 391 -2.47 28.49 -23.84
CA ASP A 391 -2.95 28.59 -25.22
C ASP A 391 -2.74 27.29 -26.03
N GLU A 392 -2.00 26.30 -25.50
CA GLU A 392 -1.84 24.93 -26.05
C GLU A 392 -2.99 23.98 -25.66
#